data_AF-A0A3D2FY81-F1
#
_entry.id   AF-A0A3D2FY81-F1
#
_cell.length_a   1.000
_cell.length_b   1.000
_cell.length_c   1.000
_cell.angle_alpha   90.00
_cell.angle_beta   90.00
_cell.angle_gamma   90.00
#
_symmetry.space_group_name_H-M   'P 1'
#
loop_
_entity.id
_entity.type
_entity.pdbx_description
1 polymer ?
#
loop_
_entity_poly.entity_id
_entity_poly.type
_entity_poly.pdbx_seq_one_letter_code
_entity_poly.pdbx_strand_id
1 'polypeptide(L)'
;NETGLRMKHEFVKHKILDCLGDLYLLGMMVRGKVTTSRPGHAICAELVTRLWDSTESYRIVEEGVLVGHSDGYALPEVAAAAAV
;
A
#
# COMPACT_ATOMS: atom_id res chain seq x y z
N ASN A 1 14.53 -5.85 -22.85
CA ASN A 1 15.39 -6.59 -21.90
C ASN A 1 15.96 -7.82 -22.57
N GLU A 2 17.28 -7.82 -22.83
CA GLU A 2 18.00 -8.97 -23.39
C GLU A 2 17.97 -10.19 -22.46
N THR A 3 17.85 -9.96 -21.14
CA THR A 3 17.74 -11.01 -20.12
C THR A 3 16.30 -11.46 -19.82
N GLY A 4 15.30 -10.92 -20.53
CA GLY A 4 13.89 -11.23 -20.28
C GLY A 4 13.28 -10.54 -19.05
N LEU A 5 12.26 -11.18 -18.46
CA LEU A 5 11.53 -10.71 -17.28
C LEU A 5 12.23 -11.15 -15.98
N ARG A 6 12.14 -10.33 -14.94
CA ARG A 6 12.59 -10.68 -13.58
C ARG A 6 11.76 -11.80 -12.97
N MET A 7 10.50 -11.96 -13.39
CA MET A 7 9.59 -12.98 -12.90
C MET A 7 8.41 -13.26 -13.85
N LYS A 8 7.83 -14.46 -13.73
CA LYS A 8 6.74 -14.97 -14.60
C LYS A 8 5.54 -14.02 -14.78
N HIS A 9 5.23 -13.22 -13.76
CA HIS A 9 4.06 -12.34 -13.70
C HIS A 9 4.44 -10.87 -13.43
N GLU A 10 5.59 -10.43 -13.94
CA GLU A 10 6.15 -9.09 -13.66
C GLU A 10 5.19 -7.95 -14.01
N PHE A 11 4.51 -8.00 -15.16
CA PHE A 11 3.60 -6.93 -15.57
C PHE A 11 2.43 -6.70 -14.61
N VAL A 12 1.75 -7.78 -14.17
CA VAL A 12 0.64 -7.67 -13.22
C VAL A 12 1.15 -7.30 -11.82
N LYS A 13 2.31 -7.81 -11.41
CA LYS A 13 2.93 -7.41 -10.14
C LYS A 13 3.34 -5.93 -10.13
N HIS A 14 3.79 -5.41 -11.27
CA HIS A 14 4.06 -3.97 -11.40
C HIS A 14 2.77 -3.15 -11.28
N LYS A 15 1.64 -3.61 -11.84
CA LYS A 15 0.35 -2.95 -11.63
C LYS A 15 -0.14 -2.99 -10.19
N ILE A 16 0.17 -4.07 -9.45
CA ILE A 16 -0.07 -4.14 -8.01
C ILE A 16 0.81 -3.11 -7.28
N LEU A 17 2.08 -2.98 -7.66
CA LEU A 17 3.01 -2.00 -7.10
C LEU A 17 2.58 -0.55 -7.38
N ASP A 18 2.16 -0.25 -8.62
CA ASP A 18 1.59 1.03 -9.01
C ASP A 18 0.39 1.37 -8.12
N CYS A 19 -0.55 0.43 -7.98
CA CYS A 19 -1.75 0.61 -7.16
C CYS A 19 -1.42 0.82 -5.67
N LEU A 20 -0.39 0.13 -5.16
CA LEU A 20 0.09 0.33 -3.79
C LEU A 20 0.68 1.73 -3.61
N GLY A 21 1.47 2.20 -4.58
CA GLY A 21 2.02 3.56 -4.60
C GLY A 21 0.93 4.62 -4.65
N ASP A 22 -0.09 4.44 -5.49
CA ASP A 22 -1.22 5.37 -5.58
C ASP A 22 -2.02 5.41 -4.27
N LEU A 23 -2.24 4.27 -3.60
CA LEU A 23 -2.91 4.22 -2.29
C LEU A 23 -2.09 4.88 -1.19
N TYR A 24 -0.77 4.89 -1.30
CA TYR A 24 0.11 5.56 -0.34
C TYR A 24 -0.09 7.08 -0.31
N LEU A 25 -0.68 7.66 -1.37
CA LEU A 25 -1.09 9.07 -1.40
C LEU A 25 -2.19 9.42 -0.38
N LEU A 26 -2.82 8.44 0.27
CA LEU A 26 -3.67 8.67 1.45
C LEU A 26 -2.90 9.28 2.62
N GLY A 27 -1.56 9.18 2.63
CA GLY A 27 -0.70 9.73 3.69
C GLY A 27 -0.71 8.91 4.99
N MET A 28 -1.42 7.78 5.01
CA MET A 28 -1.50 6.86 6.14
C MET A 28 -1.43 5.41 5.65
N MET A 29 -0.96 4.50 6.50
CA MET A 29 -1.02 3.08 6.21
C MET A 29 -2.45 2.59 6.17
N VAL A 30 -2.82 1.91 5.08
CA VAL A 30 -4.17 1.36 4.89
C VAL A 30 -4.23 -0.07 5.42
N ARG A 31 -5.13 -0.32 6.36
CA ARG A 31 -5.52 -1.68 6.76
C ARG A 31 -6.81 -2.06 6.05
N GLY A 32 -6.70 -2.79 4.94
CA GLY A 32 -7.85 -3.20 4.15
C GLY A 32 -7.50 -4.14 3.02
N LYS A 33 -8.53 -4.63 2.31
CA LYS A 33 -8.39 -5.45 1.11
C LYS A 33 -8.81 -4.62 -0.10
N VAL A 34 -7.90 -4.50 -1.08
CA VAL A 34 -8.18 -3.81 -2.34
C VAL A 34 -8.31 -4.84 -3.46
N THR A 35 -9.34 -4.69 -4.30
CA THR A 35 -9.56 -5.53 -5.47
C THR A 35 -9.82 -4.60 -6.66
N THR A 36 -9.05 -4.75 -7.72
CA THR A 36 -9.14 -3.90 -8.91
C THR A 36 -9.09 -4.75 -10.19
N SER A 37 -9.70 -4.26 -11.26
CA SER A 37 -9.62 -4.86 -12.59
C SER A 37 -9.14 -3.80 -13.56
N ARG A 38 -8.00 -4.04 -14.21
CA ARG A 38 -7.31 -3.08 -15.10
C ARG A 38 -7.11 -1.70 -14.43
N PRO A 39 -6.50 -1.63 -13.22
CA PRO A 39 -6.27 -0.37 -12.55
C PRO A 39 -5.33 0.54 -13.35
N GLY A 40 -5.59 1.85 -13.27
CA GLY A 40 -4.71 2.90 -13.77
C GLY A 40 -4.68 4.06 -12.77
N HIS A 41 -3.69 4.94 -12.90
CA HIS A 41 -3.46 5.99 -11.90
C HIS A 41 -4.66 6.92 -11.68
N ALA A 42 -5.40 7.25 -12.74
CA ALA A 42 -6.58 8.12 -12.62
C ALA A 42 -7.67 7.54 -11.71
N ILE A 43 -8.00 6.24 -11.86
CA ILE A 43 -9.03 5.60 -11.02
C ILE A 43 -8.55 5.37 -9.59
N CYS A 44 -7.25 5.10 -9.40
CA CYS A 44 -6.67 4.98 -8.06
C CYS A 44 -6.63 6.34 -7.34
N ALA A 45 -6.27 7.42 -8.03
CA ALA A 45 -6.32 8.77 -7.47
C ALA A 45 -7.76 9.19 -7.12
N GLU A 46 -8.73 8.89 -7.99
CA GLU A 46 -10.15 9.14 -7.70
C GLU A 46 -10.64 8.37 -6.47
N LEU A 47 -10.21 7.11 -6.30
CA LEU A 47 -10.51 6.33 -5.10
C LEU A 47 -9.97 7.01 -3.84
N VAL A 48 -8.72 7.51 -3.88
CA VAL A 48 -8.11 8.24 -2.75
C VAL A 48 -8.92 9.49 -2.40
N THR A 49 -9.31 10.29 -3.40
CA THR A 49 -10.15 11.47 -3.19
C THR A 49 -11.50 11.09 -2.58
N ARG A 50 -12.19 10.08 -3.13
CA ARG A 50 -13.50 9.63 -2.63
C ARG A 50 -13.44 9.08 -1.21
N LEU A 51 -12.35 8.40 -0.84
CA LEU A 51 -12.16 7.93 0.54
C LEU A 51 -12.10 9.10 1.51
N TRP A 52 -11.37 10.17 1.18
CA TRP A 52 -11.31 11.38 2.00
C TRP A 52 -12.63 12.15 2.04
N ASP A 53 -13.37 12.20 0.93
CA ASP A 53 -14.67 12.87 0.86
C ASP A 53 -15.75 12.17 1.71
N SER A 54 -15.58 10.87 2.00
CA SER A 54 -16.53 10.07 2.77
C SER A 54 -15.92 9.58 4.08
N THR A 55 -16.01 10.40 5.12
CA THR A 55 -15.50 10.06 6.48
C THR A 55 -16.17 8.84 7.11
N GLU A 56 -17.32 8.38 6.58
CA GLU A 56 -17.98 7.15 7.02
C GLU A 56 -17.34 5.89 6.41
N SER A 57 -16.55 6.03 5.35
CA SER A 57 -15.94 4.92 4.60
C SER A 57 -14.63 4.42 5.22
N TYR A 58 -14.09 5.11 6.22
CA TYR A 58 -12.87 4.72 6.90
C TYR A 58 -12.90 5.08 8.39
N ARG A 59 -11.96 4.52 9.15
CA ARG A 59 -11.69 4.92 10.53
C ARG A 59 -10.19 5.09 10.69
N ILE A 60 -9.77 6.25 11.18
CA ILE A 60 -8.39 6.44 11.63
C ILE A 60 -8.25 5.71 12.95
N VAL A 61 -7.31 4.76 12.99
CA VAL A 61 -6.98 4.00 14.18
C VAL A 61 -5.55 4.34 14.56
N GLU A 62 -5.34 4.76 15.81
CA GLU A 62 -4.00 4.84 16.36
C GLU A 62 -3.52 3.42 16.65
N GLU A 63 -2.41 3.04 16.05
CA GLU A 63 -1.78 1.77 16.37
C GLU A 63 -1.09 1.94 17.74
N GLY A 64 -1.78 1.53 18.80
CA GLY A 64 -1.17 1.37 20.11
C GLY A 64 0.05 0.47 19.98
N VAL A 65 1.16 0.89 20.60
CA VAL A 65 2.47 0.24 20.70
C VAL A 65 2.49 -1.23 20.23
N LEU A 66 3.15 -1.45 19.09
CA LEU A 66 3.60 -2.73 18.56
C LEU A 66 2.65 -3.92 18.80
N VAL A 67 1.56 -3.98 18.05
CA VAL A 67 0.81 -5.23 17.92
C VAL A 67 1.59 -6.15 16.98
N GLY A 68 2.03 -7.28 17.53
CA GLY A 68 2.95 -8.22 16.91
C GLY A 68 2.64 -8.58 15.45
N HIS A 69 3.72 -8.62 14.69
CA HIS A 69 3.89 -9.43 13.48
C HIS A 69 2.77 -9.35 12.43
N SER A 70 2.95 -8.47 11.45
CA SER A 70 2.82 -8.94 10.08
C SER A 70 4.23 -9.33 9.63
N ASP A 71 4.46 -10.58 9.24
CA ASP A 71 5.77 -11.17 8.86
C ASP A 71 6.51 -10.47 7.70
N GLY A 72 6.32 -9.18 7.41
CA GLY A 72 6.80 -8.63 6.14
C GLY A 72 7.08 -7.14 6.01
N TYR A 73 6.90 -6.30 7.03
CA TYR A 73 7.21 -4.87 6.85
C TYR A 73 7.90 -4.23 8.06
N ALA A 74 9.22 -4.07 7.96
CA ALA A 74 9.98 -3.20 8.84
C ALA A 74 10.12 -1.82 8.17
N LEU A 75 9.58 -0.78 8.80
CA LEU A 75 9.95 0.60 8.48
C LEU A 75 11.40 0.81 8.93
N PRO A 76 12.31 1.33 8.07
CA PRO A 76 13.74 1.44 8.38
C PRO A 76 14.03 2.19 9.69
N GLU A 77 13.21 3.20 9.98
CA GLU A 77 13.36 4.08 11.13
C GLU A 77 13.02 3.37 12.47
N VAL A 78 12.10 2.40 12.43
CA VAL A 78 11.71 1.61 13.61
C VAL A 78 12.65 0.43 13.83
N ALA A 79 13.24 -0.12 12.77
CA ALA A 79 14.23 -1.18 12.85
C ALA A 79 15.56 -0.71 13.51
N ALA A 80 15.95 0.55 13.29
CA ALA A 80 17.15 1.12 13.89
C ALA A 80 17.01 1.36 15.41
N ALA A 81 15.81 1.72 15.89
CA ALA A 81 15.56 1.98 17.30
C ALA A 81 15.45 0.69 18.16
N ALA A 82 15.19 -0.47 17.56
CA ALA A 82 15.08 -1.75 18.25
C ALA A 82 16.42 -2.52 18.38
N ALA A 83 17.52 -1.96 17.85
CA ALA A 83 18.85 -2.58 17.82
C ALA A 83 19.83 -2.00 18.86
N VAL A 84 19.34 -1.22 19.83
CA VAL A 84 20.10 -0.67 20.98
C VAL A 84 19.41 -1.10 22.27
#